data_AF-A0A850KTW4-F1
#
_entry.id   AF-A0A850KTW4-F1
#
_cell.length_a   1.000
_cell.length_b   1.000
_cell.length_c   1.000
_cell.angle_alpha   90.00
_cell.angle_beta   90.00
_cell.angle_gamma   90.00
#
_symmetry.space_group_name_H-M   'P 1'
#
loop_
_entity.id
_entity.type
_entity.pdbx_description
1 polymer ?
#
loop_
_entity_poly.entity_id
_entity_poly.type
_entity_poly.pdbx_seq_one_letter_code
_entity_poly.pdbx_strand_id
1 'polypeptide(L)'
;MKKLYTTATTILLLAAPFPAQSATASQSDVCSYYGNVGAGAIDFLLPLKFSQVINMISGKDQELLKAMNKSLANKGSKKSREGVEELGDDALALMGEAAGFHGFQLVMTGQATTGQEVFGILTNQCMSAGPEAIIEGQRNARALQPDT
;
A
#
# COMPACT_ATOMS: atom_id res chain seq x y z
N MET A 1 15.94 -45.80 61.50
CA MET A 1 15.43 -46.00 60.13
C MET A 1 14.12 -45.22 59.96
N LYS A 2 14.11 -44.10 59.24
CA LYS A 2 12.88 -43.40 58.86
C LYS A 2 13.03 -42.92 57.41
N LYS A 3 12.18 -43.46 56.54
CA LYS A 3 12.13 -43.20 55.10
C LYS A 3 11.41 -41.86 54.88
N LEU A 4 12.05 -40.94 54.15
CA LEU A 4 11.41 -39.74 53.62
C LEU A 4 10.97 -40.03 52.18
N TYR A 5 9.67 -39.90 51.96
CA TYR A 5 9.02 -40.11 50.66
C TYR A 5 9.17 -38.84 49.83
N THR A 6 9.89 -38.93 48.72
CA THR A 6 10.00 -37.88 47.71
C THR A 6 8.78 -37.96 46.79
N THR A 7 7.80 -37.08 46.99
CA THR A 7 6.64 -36.94 46.11
C THR A 7 7.06 -36.21 44.83
N ALA A 8 7.08 -36.95 43.71
CA ALA A 8 7.30 -36.40 42.38
C ALA A 8 5.99 -35.76 41.87
N THR A 9 5.96 -34.43 41.78
CA THR A 9 4.85 -33.68 41.18
C THR A 9 5.05 -33.63 39.67
N THR A 10 4.30 -34.46 38.95
CA THR A 10 4.22 -34.44 37.49
C THR A 10 3.45 -33.19 37.04
N ILE A 11 4.14 -32.22 36.44
CA ILE A 11 3.50 -31.06 35.81
C ILE A 11 2.98 -31.51 34.42
N LEU A 12 1.66 -31.70 34.32
CA LEU A 12 0.96 -31.83 33.04
C LEU A 12 1.01 -30.45 32.34
N LEU A 13 1.85 -30.31 31.30
CA LEU A 13 1.74 -29.19 30.37
C LEU A 13 0.45 -29.35 29.56
N LEU A 14 -0.57 -28.58 29.92
CA LEU A 14 -1.72 -28.33 29.07
C LEU A 14 -1.24 -27.56 27.84
N ALA A 15 -1.17 -28.25 26.70
CA ALA A 15 -1.05 -27.62 25.39
C ALA A 15 -2.34 -26.85 25.11
N ALA A 16 -2.37 -25.58 25.52
CA ALA A 16 -3.39 -24.64 25.09
C ALA A 16 -3.23 -24.44 23.57
N PRO A 17 -4.30 -24.59 22.76
CA PRO A 17 -4.25 -24.18 21.37
C PRO A 17 -4.09 -22.66 21.35
N PHE A 18 -2.89 -22.18 21.03
CA PHE A 18 -2.67 -20.77 20.71
C PHE A 18 -3.58 -20.44 19.52
N PRO A 19 -4.46 -19.43 19.62
CA PRO A 19 -5.21 -18.97 18.46
C PRO A 19 -4.18 -18.61 17.38
N ALA A 20 -4.33 -19.20 16.20
CA ALA A 20 -3.57 -18.80 15.04
C ALA A 20 -3.76 -17.29 14.89
N GLN A 21 -2.71 -16.52 15.15
CA GLN A 21 -2.70 -15.10 14.88
C GLN A 21 -2.86 -14.98 13.36
N SER A 22 -4.06 -14.61 12.92
CA SER A 22 -4.27 -14.10 11.58
C SER A 22 -3.21 -13.03 11.36
N ALA A 23 -2.34 -13.24 10.38
CA ALA A 23 -1.26 -12.32 10.08
C ALA A 23 -1.88 -11.06 9.47
N THR A 24 -2.34 -10.13 10.31
CA THR A 24 -2.62 -8.76 9.90
C THR A 24 -1.42 -8.29 9.09
N ALA A 25 -1.66 -7.82 7.87
CA ALA A 25 -0.56 -7.33 7.07
C ALA A 25 0.17 -6.24 7.85
N SER A 26 1.51 -6.29 7.85
CA SER A 26 2.25 -5.30 8.60
C SER A 26 2.05 -3.93 7.94
N GLN A 27 2.05 -2.86 8.73
CA GLN A 27 2.04 -1.49 8.20
C GLN A 27 3.11 -1.29 7.11
N SER A 28 4.26 -1.94 7.28
CA SER A 28 5.34 -1.98 6.28
C SER A 28 4.91 -2.58 4.95
N ASP A 29 4.13 -3.68 4.96
CA ASP A 29 3.62 -4.31 3.74
C ASP A 29 2.66 -3.37 2.99
N VAL A 30 1.76 -2.71 3.71
CA VAL A 30 0.78 -1.75 3.17
C VAL A 30 1.49 -0.50 2.63
N CYS A 31 2.43 0.07 3.38
CA CYS A 31 3.17 1.24 2.93
C CYS A 31 4.14 0.93 1.78
N SER A 32 4.65 -0.31 1.71
CA SER A 32 5.39 -0.78 0.54
C SER A 32 4.48 -0.89 -0.69
N TYR A 33 3.22 -1.31 -0.55
CA TYR A 33 2.26 -1.25 -1.67
C TYR A 33 2.10 0.19 -2.17
N TYR A 34 1.85 1.13 -1.26
CA TYR A 34 1.71 2.56 -1.58
C TYR A 34 2.92 3.11 -2.34
N GLY A 35 4.15 2.83 -1.88
CA GLY A 35 5.37 3.20 -2.58
C GLY A 35 5.50 2.53 -3.95
N ASN A 36 5.19 1.24 -4.07
CA ASN A 36 5.30 0.47 -5.31
C ASN A 36 4.34 0.96 -6.40
N VAL A 37 3.11 1.35 -6.01
CA VAL A 37 2.14 1.90 -6.97
C VAL A 37 2.60 3.27 -7.47
N GLY A 38 3.02 4.16 -6.58
CA GLY A 38 3.50 5.49 -6.99
C GLY A 38 4.75 5.40 -7.87
N ALA A 39 5.70 4.54 -7.52
CA ALA A 39 6.87 4.25 -8.34
C ALA A 39 6.48 3.70 -9.72
N GLY A 40 5.59 2.71 -9.75
CA GLY A 40 5.09 2.12 -10.99
C GLY A 40 4.38 3.12 -11.89
N ALA A 41 3.65 4.07 -11.30
CA ALA A 41 2.96 5.12 -12.05
C ALA A 41 3.99 6.05 -12.70
N ILE A 42 5.01 6.44 -11.93
CA ILE A 42 6.06 7.33 -12.41
C ILE A 42 6.96 6.66 -13.46
N ASP A 43 7.35 5.41 -13.27
CA ASP A 43 8.12 4.66 -14.28
C ASP A 43 7.36 4.54 -15.61
N PHE A 44 6.02 4.48 -15.55
CA PHE A 44 5.18 4.50 -16.74
C PHE A 44 5.08 5.90 -17.36
N LEU A 45 4.98 6.95 -16.54
CA LEU A 45 4.78 8.33 -16.98
C LEU A 45 6.05 8.99 -17.53
N LEU A 46 7.22 8.77 -16.90
CA LEU A 46 8.49 9.41 -17.25
C LEU A 46 8.90 9.28 -18.73
N PRO A 47 8.75 8.13 -19.40
CA PRO A 47 9.10 8.02 -20.82
C PRO A 47 8.10 8.71 -21.76
N LEU A 48 6.94 9.16 -21.26
CA LEU A 48 5.91 9.79 -22.07
C LEU A 48 6.18 11.29 -22.23
N LYS A 49 5.79 11.84 -23.38
CA LYS A 49 5.73 13.29 -23.56
C LYS A 49 4.63 13.86 -22.68
N PHE A 50 4.81 15.10 -22.22
CA PHE A 50 3.79 15.80 -21.43
C PHE A 50 2.41 15.83 -22.13
N SER A 51 2.36 16.00 -23.46
CA SER A 51 1.10 15.94 -24.21
C SER A 51 0.40 14.58 -24.15
N GLN A 52 1.16 13.48 -24.11
CA GLN A 52 0.61 12.13 -23.95
C GLN A 52 0.04 11.93 -22.55
N VAL A 53 0.73 12.44 -21.53
CA VAL A 53 0.24 12.43 -20.14
C VAL A 53 -1.09 13.19 -20.03
N ILE A 54 -1.18 14.39 -20.62
CA ILE A 54 -2.42 15.19 -20.63
C ILE A 54 -3.54 14.47 -21.40
N ASN A 55 -3.24 13.87 -22.55
CA ASN A 55 -4.23 13.11 -23.32
C ASN A 55 -4.76 11.90 -22.54
N MET A 56 -3.90 11.21 -21.79
CA MET A 56 -4.29 10.09 -20.94
C MET A 56 -5.18 10.55 -19.78
N ILE A 57 -4.75 11.56 -19.02
CA ILE A 57 -5.49 12.07 -17.84
C ILE A 57 -6.83 12.68 -18.23
N SER A 58 -6.92 13.32 -19.41
CA SER A 58 -8.18 13.85 -19.94
C SER A 58 -9.09 12.81 -20.60
N GLY A 59 -8.69 11.53 -20.58
CA GLY A 59 -9.47 10.43 -21.18
C GLY A 59 -9.49 10.41 -22.71
N LYS A 60 -8.68 11.25 -23.38
CA LYS A 60 -8.55 11.28 -24.85
C LYS A 60 -7.74 10.10 -25.38
N ASP A 61 -6.87 9.51 -24.57
CA ASP A 61 -6.08 8.33 -24.90
C ASP A 61 -6.39 7.17 -23.94
N GLN A 62 -7.47 6.45 -24.24
CA GLN A 62 -7.96 5.33 -23.44
C GLN A 62 -7.01 4.12 -23.50
N GLU A 63 -6.25 3.96 -24.57
CA GLU A 63 -5.29 2.85 -24.70
C GLU A 63 -4.10 3.07 -23.78
N LEU A 64 -3.60 4.30 -23.68
CA LEU A 64 -2.54 4.64 -22.74
C LEU A 64 -2.99 4.50 -21.28
N LEU A 65 -4.24 4.87 -20.97
CA LEU A 65 -4.83 4.69 -19.65
C LEU A 65 -4.95 3.20 -19.28
N LYS A 66 -5.40 2.35 -20.21
CA LYS A 66 -5.43 0.89 -20.02
C LYS A 66 -4.03 0.31 -19.82
N ALA A 67 -3.04 0.77 -20.58
CA ALA A 67 -1.66 0.34 -20.45
C ALA A 67 -1.07 0.70 -19.08
N MET A 68 -1.36 1.90 -18.58
CA MET A 68 -1.00 2.31 -17.23
C MET A 68 -1.66 1.40 -16.19
N ASN A 69 -2.98 1.24 -16.23
CA ASN A 69 -3.71 0.38 -15.29
C ASN A 69 -3.18 -1.06 -15.29
N LYS A 70 -2.85 -1.60 -16.47
CA LYS A 70 -2.24 -2.93 -16.60
C LYS A 70 -0.84 -3.00 -15.98
N SER A 71 -0.02 -1.96 -16.14
CA SER A 71 1.30 -1.85 -15.52
C SER A 71 1.21 -1.80 -13.98
N LEU A 72 0.16 -1.15 -13.47
CA LEU A 72 -0.07 -0.95 -12.03
C LEU A 72 -0.77 -2.13 -11.35
N ALA A 73 -1.62 -2.88 -12.05
CA ALA A 73 -2.44 -3.97 -11.48
C ALA A 73 -1.62 -5.05 -10.75
N ASN A 74 -0.35 -5.21 -11.12
CA ASN A 74 0.56 -6.19 -10.53
C ASN A 74 1.64 -5.56 -9.63
N LYS A 75 1.49 -4.28 -9.24
CA LYS A 75 2.41 -3.63 -8.31
C LYS A 75 2.09 -4.05 -6.87
N GLY A 76 3.15 -4.35 -6.13
CA GLY A 76 3.07 -4.87 -4.77
C GLY A 76 2.95 -6.40 -4.70
N SER A 77 3.36 -6.98 -3.58
CA SER A 77 3.19 -8.41 -3.32
C SER A 77 1.72 -8.75 -3.08
N LYS A 78 1.33 -10.02 -3.25
CA LYS A 78 -0.02 -10.49 -2.88
C LYS A 78 -0.38 -10.11 -1.44
N LYS A 79 0.57 -10.33 -0.52
CA LYS A 79 0.44 -9.99 0.90
C LYS A 79 0.21 -8.49 1.12
N SER A 80 0.95 -7.64 0.42
CA SER A 80 0.80 -6.19 0.52
C SER A 80 -0.57 -5.72 0.01
N ARG A 81 -1.09 -6.36 -1.05
CA ARG A 81 -2.43 -6.06 -1.58
C ARG A 81 -3.54 -6.51 -0.63
N GLU A 82 -3.47 -7.75 -0.15
CA GLU A 82 -4.40 -8.28 0.86
C GLU A 82 -4.43 -7.40 2.10
N GLY A 83 -3.26 -6.91 2.53
CA GLY A 83 -3.15 -5.96 3.64
C GLY A 83 -3.83 -4.62 3.44
N VAL A 84 -3.88 -4.14 2.20
CA VAL A 84 -4.60 -2.91 1.88
C VAL A 84 -6.11 -3.18 1.83
N GLU A 85 -6.53 -4.33 1.28
CA GLU A 85 -7.94 -4.76 1.24
C GLU A 85 -8.53 -4.92 2.66
N GLU A 86 -7.71 -5.33 3.64
CA GLU A 86 -8.10 -5.38 5.06
C GLU A 86 -8.46 -4.00 5.66
N LEU A 87 -8.07 -2.90 5.02
CA LEU A 87 -8.39 -1.52 5.45
C LEU A 87 -9.72 -0.99 4.89
N GLY A 88 -10.38 -1.74 4.00
CA GLY A 88 -11.71 -1.43 3.48
C GLY A 88 -11.88 -1.75 1.99
N ASP A 89 -13.14 -1.89 1.56
CA ASP A 89 -13.52 -2.30 0.19
C ASP A 89 -12.98 -1.37 -0.90
N ASP A 90 -12.81 -0.07 -0.59
CA ASP A 90 -12.29 0.95 -1.50
C ASP A 90 -10.79 1.27 -1.28
N ALA A 91 -10.15 0.67 -0.28
CA ALA A 91 -8.81 1.03 0.18
C ALA A 91 -7.74 0.89 -0.92
N LEU A 92 -7.79 -0.18 -1.72
CA LEU A 92 -6.86 -0.37 -2.83
C LEU A 92 -6.95 0.76 -3.86
N ALA A 93 -8.18 1.13 -4.24
CA ALA A 93 -8.42 2.16 -5.23
C ALA A 93 -7.98 3.54 -4.70
N LEU A 94 -8.38 3.87 -3.47
CA LEU A 94 -8.02 5.13 -2.81
C LEU A 94 -6.51 5.26 -2.61
N MET A 95 -5.86 4.19 -2.12
CA MET A 95 -4.43 4.18 -1.90
C MET A 95 -3.66 4.27 -3.21
N GLY A 96 -4.12 3.60 -4.27
CA GLY A 96 -3.51 3.68 -5.59
C GLY A 96 -3.63 5.08 -6.21
N GLU A 97 -4.78 5.73 -6.06
CA GLU A 97 -5.01 7.10 -6.51
C GLU A 97 -4.10 8.09 -5.76
N ALA A 98 -4.04 8.01 -4.42
CA ALA A 98 -3.13 8.81 -3.62
C ALA A 98 -1.66 8.61 -4.04
N ALA A 99 -1.24 7.36 -4.24
CA ALA A 99 0.13 7.03 -4.60
C ALA A 99 0.50 7.61 -5.96
N GLY A 100 -0.39 7.50 -6.95
CA GLY A 100 -0.20 8.07 -8.27
C GLY A 100 -0.11 9.60 -8.22
N PHE A 101 -1.03 10.25 -7.51
CA PHE A 101 -1.04 11.71 -7.37
C PHE A 101 0.19 12.24 -6.66
N HIS A 102 0.54 11.69 -5.48
CA HIS A 102 1.70 12.14 -4.73
C HIS A 102 3.02 11.80 -5.45
N GLY A 103 3.10 10.64 -6.12
CA GLY A 103 4.24 10.30 -6.96
C GLY A 103 4.44 11.32 -8.08
N PHE A 104 3.36 11.68 -8.78
CA PHE A 104 3.39 12.74 -9.80
C PHE A 104 3.82 14.08 -9.22
N GLN A 105 3.29 14.49 -8.06
CA GLN A 105 3.67 15.73 -7.40
C GLN A 105 5.17 15.77 -7.03
N LEU A 106 5.74 14.67 -6.55
CA LEU A 106 7.17 14.59 -6.24
C LEU A 106 8.03 14.82 -7.48
N VAL A 107 7.64 14.25 -8.62
CA VAL A 107 8.36 14.44 -9.89
C VAL A 107 8.21 15.86 -10.40
N MET A 108 6.98 16.40 -10.40
CA MET A 108 6.72 17.76 -10.88
C MET A 108 7.41 18.84 -10.05
N THR A 109 7.62 18.60 -8.75
CA THR A 109 8.33 19.52 -7.85
C THR A 109 9.85 19.28 -7.81
N GLY A 110 10.36 18.28 -8.54
CA GLY A 110 11.78 17.93 -8.57
C GLY A 110 12.29 17.26 -7.29
N GLN A 111 11.41 16.80 -6.40
CA GLN A 111 11.78 16.05 -5.20
C GLN A 111 12.17 14.60 -5.52
N ALA A 112 11.74 14.08 -6.68
CA ALA A 112 12.14 12.80 -7.21
C ALA A 112 12.30 12.88 -8.74
N THR A 113 13.20 12.08 -9.29
CA THR A 113 13.47 11.99 -10.73
C THR A 113 13.28 10.57 -11.29
N THR A 114 13.11 9.60 -10.40
CA THR A 114 12.97 8.18 -10.73
C THR A 114 11.85 7.53 -9.92
N GLY A 115 11.27 6.43 -10.42
CA GLY A 115 10.31 5.63 -9.64
C GLY A 115 10.90 5.10 -8.33
N GLN A 116 12.20 4.79 -8.28
CA GLN A 116 12.85 4.31 -7.06
C GLN A 116 12.92 5.37 -5.96
N GLU A 117 13.17 6.63 -6.31
CA GLU A 117 13.13 7.75 -5.35
C GLU A 117 11.69 7.97 -4.85
N VAL A 118 10.72 7.91 -5.76
CA VAL A 118 9.29 8.00 -5.43
C VAL A 118 8.88 6.87 -4.48
N PHE A 119 9.31 5.63 -4.73
CA PHE A 119 9.07 4.49 -3.83
C PHE A 119 9.55 4.82 -2.41
N GLY A 120 10.80 5.25 -2.27
CA GLY A 120 11.41 5.52 -0.96
C GLY A 120 10.67 6.64 -0.22
N ILE A 121 10.38 7.75 -0.91
CA ILE A 121 9.70 8.90 -0.32
C ILE A 121 8.29 8.53 0.11
N LEU A 122 7.49 7.93 -0.79
CA LEU A 122 6.10 7.57 -0.49
C LEU A 122 5.99 6.51 0.59
N THR A 123 6.86 5.50 0.58
CA THR A 123 6.90 4.48 1.65
C THR A 123 7.16 5.14 3.00
N ASN A 124 8.17 6.02 3.09
CA ASN A 124 8.49 6.72 4.33
C ASN A 124 7.37 7.66 4.80
N GLN A 125 6.72 8.37 3.86
CA GLN A 125 5.57 9.21 4.16
C GLN A 125 4.41 8.38 4.72
N CYS A 126 4.10 7.24 4.11
CA CYS A 126 3.07 6.33 4.62
C CYS A 126 3.42 5.76 5.98
N MET A 127 4.67 5.33 6.20
CA MET A 127 5.11 4.83 7.51
C MET A 127 5.01 5.90 8.60
N SER A 128 5.23 7.18 8.24
CA SER A 128 5.12 8.30 9.18
C SER A 128 3.68 8.73 9.45
N ALA A 129 2.81 8.71 8.43
CA ALA A 129 1.44 9.21 8.54
C ALA A 129 0.44 8.12 9.00
N GLY A 130 0.71 6.87 8.66
CA GLY A 130 -0.24 5.75 8.76
C GLY A 130 -1.02 5.53 7.46
N PRO A 131 -1.19 4.27 7.00
CA PRO A 131 -1.93 3.98 5.77
C PRO A 131 -3.42 4.36 5.85
N GLU A 132 -4.03 4.25 7.03
CA GLU A 132 -5.43 4.64 7.25
C GLU A 132 -5.64 6.14 7.03
N ALA A 133 -4.70 6.98 7.47
CA ALA A 133 -4.78 8.42 7.28
C ALA A 133 -4.76 8.81 5.79
N ILE A 134 -3.99 8.07 4.97
CA ILE A 134 -3.95 8.26 3.52
C ILE A 134 -5.30 7.89 2.90
N ILE A 135 -5.86 6.73 3.27
CA ILE A 135 -7.14 6.25 2.75
C ILE A 135 -8.27 7.20 3.14
N GLU A 136 -8.38 7.57 4.42
CA GLU A 136 -9.41 8.51 4.90
C GLU A 136 -9.25 9.89 4.25
N GLY A 137 -8.00 10.37 4.09
CA GLY A 137 -7.72 11.62 3.38
C GLY A 137 -8.30 11.62 1.96
N GLN A 138 -8.11 10.54 1.21
CA GLN A 138 -8.68 10.40 -0.14
C GLN A 138 -10.19 10.21 -0.13
N ARG A 139 -10.73 9.44 0.80
CA ARG A 139 -12.18 9.26 0.92
C ARG A 139 -12.87 10.61 1.16
N ASN A 140 -12.31 11.41 2.05
CA ASN A 140 -12.78 12.77 2.31
C ASN A 140 -12.63 13.68 1.08
N ALA A 141 -11.52 13.58 0.34
CA ALA A 141 -11.31 14.36 -0.87
C ALA A 141 -12.33 14.02 -1.97
N ARG A 142 -12.71 12.75 -2.13
CA ARG A 142 -13.77 12.33 -3.06
C ARG A 142 -15.14 12.85 -2.66
N ALA A 143 -15.48 12.80 -1.37
CA ALA A 143 -16.75 13.31 -0.87
C ALA A 143 -16.94 14.82 -1.12
N LEU A 144 -15.85 15.56 -1.33
CA LEU A 144 -15.87 16.99 -1.63
C LEU A 144 -15.91 17.32 -3.14
N GLN A 145 -15.74 16.33 -4.02
CA GLN A 145 -15.85 16.53 -5.46
C GLN A 145 -17.32 16.34 -5.87
N PRO A 146 -18.04 17.38 -6.33
CA PRO A 146 -19.39 17.20 -6.82
C PRO A 146 -19.36 16.29 -8.05
N ASP A 147 -20.27 15.31 -8.12
CA ASP A 147 -20.42 14.42 -9.27
C ASP A 147 -20.57 15.26 -10.56
N THR A 148 -19.49 15.38 -11.34
CA THR A 148 -19.47 16.04 -12.66
C THR A 148 -19.54 15.02 -13.78
#